data_AF-A0A379VTN2-F1
#
_entry.id   AF-A0A379VTN2-F1
#
_cell.length_a   1.000
_cell.length_b   1.000
_cell.length_c   1.000
_cell.angle_alpha   90.00
_cell.angle_beta   90.00
_cell.angle_gamma   90.00
#
_symmetry.space_group_name_H-M   'P 1'
#
loop_
_entity.id
_entity.type
_entity.pdbx_description
1 polymer ?
#
loop_
_entity_poly.entity_id
_entity_poly.type
_entity_poly.pdbx_seq_one_letter_code
_entity_poly.pdbx_strand_id
1 'polypeptide(L)'
;MKFDPLSIPVPEWLNAASWNEWVTYRQQSGKPIKTELTVTKAFRLLKECLDEGHDPVNVINTSIANGYQGLFKPKFALNDRRAGRDVNHISAPDKTIPTGFRGVTMKNVIGTGSALDRLKRIIPASVQPKFSTADEWRAWQEAEGRKRSEELDRMNQKSRTEKIFGRSGIQDLHRSCTFANYEVSGEGQRKAYTMAKSYAPELR
;
A
#
# COMPACT_ATOMS: atom_id res chain seq x y z
N MET A 1 39.14 -24.97 -2.46
CA MET A 1 37.99 -25.40 -3.29
C MET A 1 36.99 -24.27 -3.36
N LYS A 2 36.57 -23.83 -4.56
CA LYS A 2 35.45 -22.90 -4.71
C LYS A 2 34.17 -23.71 -4.56
N PHE A 3 33.29 -23.33 -3.64
CA PHE A 3 31.99 -23.97 -3.46
C PHE A 3 31.14 -23.75 -4.72
N ASP A 4 30.55 -24.82 -5.25
CA ASP A 4 29.62 -24.75 -6.38
C ASP A 4 28.17 -24.81 -5.86
N PRO A 5 27.41 -23.72 -5.90
CA PRO A 5 26.01 -23.72 -5.49
C PRO A 5 25.10 -24.61 -6.35
N LEU A 6 25.54 -25.02 -7.54
CA LEU A 6 24.81 -25.96 -8.41
C LEU A 6 25.05 -27.44 -8.06
N SER A 7 26.03 -27.72 -7.19
CA SER A 7 26.30 -29.09 -6.71
C SER A 7 25.27 -29.58 -5.70
N ILE A 8 24.46 -28.69 -5.12
CA ILE A 8 23.41 -29.05 -4.17
C ILE A 8 22.17 -29.50 -4.95
N PRO A 9 21.59 -30.67 -4.63
CA PRO A 9 20.39 -31.15 -5.29
C PRO A 9 19.23 -30.19 -5.05
N VAL A 10 18.61 -29.72 -6.15
CA VAL A 10 17.41 -28.89 -6.11
C VAL A 10 16.22 -29.76 -5.72
N PRO A 11 15.45 -29.41 -4.68
CA PRO A 11 14.25 -30.17 -4.30
C PRO A 11 13.20 -30.21 -5.41
N GLU A 12 12.43 -31.29 -5.49
CA GLU A 12 11.42 -31.52 -6.55
C GLU A 12 10.33 -30.44 -6.61
N TRP A 13 10.02 -29.79 -5.48
CA TRP A 13 9.04 -28.69 -5.41
C TRP A 13 9.57 -27.37 -5.98
N LEU A 14 10.87 -27.26 -6.28
CA LEU A 14 11.49 -26.06 -6.83
C LEU A 14 11.92 -26.32 -8.27
N ASN A 15 11.52 -25.42 -9.18
CA ASN A 15 11.96 -25.51 -10.56
C ASN A 15 13.49 -25.30 -10.67
N ALA A 16 14.20 -26.31 -11.19
CA ALA A 16 15.65 -26.28 -11.33
C ALA A 16 16.15 -25.17 -12.28
N ALA A 17 15.40 -24.85 -13.34
CA ALA A 17 15.78 -23.79 -14.26
C ALA A 17 15.74 -22.41 -13.58
N SER A 18 14.66 -22.12 -12.84
CA SER A 18 14.56 -20.87 -12.07
C SER A 18 15.64 -20.75 -10.99
N TRP A 19 16.02 -21.86 -10.35
CA TRP A 19 17.14 -21.85 -9.42
C TRP A 19 18.49 -21.55 -10.11
N ASN A 20 18.73 -22.15 -11.28
CA ASN A 20 19.93 -21.88 -12.07
C ASN A 20 20.01 -20.42 -12.52
N GLU A 21 18.88 -19.81 -12.90
CA GLU A 21 18.79 -18.38 -13.23
C GLU A 21 19.18 -17.51 -12.03
N TRP A 22 18.69 -17.84 -10.83
CA TRP A 22 19.07 -17.13 -9.61
C TRP A 22 20.57 -17.21 -9.31
N VAL A 23 21.16 -18.40 -9.42
CA VAL A 23 22.60 -18.62 -9.21
C VAL A 23 23.43 -17.85 -10.24
N THR A 24 23.01 -17.88 -11.51
CA THR A 24 23.65 -17.15 -12.60
C THR A 24 23.58 -15.64 -12.36
N TYR A 25 22.42 -15.12 -11.98
CA TYR A 25 22.23 -13.72 -11.62
C TYR A 25 23.14 -13.30 -10.45
N ARG A 26 23.27 -14.12 -9.42
CA ARG A 26 24.19 -13.87 -8.28
C ARG A 26 25.65 -13.83 -8.71
N GLN A 27 26.04 -14.65 -9.68
CA GLN A 27 27.39 -14.63 -10.25
C GLN A 27 27.63 -13.36 -11.09
N GLN A 28 26.68 -13.00 -11.95
CA GLN A 28 26.76 -11.80 -12.80
C GLN A 28 26.74 -10.49 -12.00
N SER A 29 25.98 -10.44 -10.90
CA SER A 29 25.92 -9.29 -9.99
C SER A 29 27.15 -9.16 -9.06
N GLY A 30 28.17 -10.01 -9.23
CA GLY A 30 29.42 -9.95 -8.45
C GLY A 30 29.28 -10.45 -7.00
N LYS A 31 28.17 -11.10 -6.65
CA LYS A 31 27.90 -11.67 -5.32
C LYS A 31 27.58 -13.17 -5.43
N PRO A 32 28.51 -14.02 -5.91
CA PRO A 32 28.25 -15.45 -6.05
C PRO A 32 27.91 -16.07 -4.69
N ILE A 33 27.10 -17.13 -4.70
CA ILE A 33 26.81 -17.91 -3.50
C ILE A 33 28.06 -18.73 -3.16
N LYS A 34 28.58 -18.55 -1.94
CA LYS A 34 29.88 -19.13 -1.52
C LYS A 34 29.78 -20.24 -0.49
N THR A 35 28.58 -20.50 0.06
CA THR A 35 28.39 -21.47 1.13
C THR A 35 27.09 -22.25 0.96
N GLU A 36 27.12 -23.50 1.40
CA GLU A 36 25.94 -24.37 1.46
C GLU A 36 24.85 -23.80 2.36
N LEU A 37 25.21 -23.21 3.50
CA LEU A 37 24.27 -22.55 4.41
C LEU A 37 23.39 -21.50 3.72
N THR A 38 23.96 -20.72 2.77
CA THR A 38 23.18 -19.75 2.01
C THR A 38 22.16 -20.43 1.09
N VAL A 39 22.51 -21.57 0.49
CA VAL A 39 21.59 -22.35 -0.33
C VAL A 39 20.48 -22.95 0.54
N THR A 40 20.81 -23.57 1.66
CA THR A 40 19.82 -24.14 2.60
C THR A 40 18.84 -23.08 3.10
N LYS A 41 19.32 -21.88 3.46
CA LYS A 41 18.45 -20.78 3.90
C LYS A 41 17.59 -20.22 2.77
N ALA A 42 18.13 -20.14 1.54
CA ALA A 42 17.37 -19.74 0.37
C ALA A 42 16.23 -20.74 0.07
N PHE A 43 16.51 -22.04 0.12
CA PHE A 43 15.49 -23.08 -0.03
C PHE A 43 14.42 -23.01 1.05
N ARG A 44 14.82 -22.80 2.32
CA ARG A 44 13.85 -22.63 3.41
C ARG A 44 12.91 -21.45 3.15
N LEU A 45 13.43 -20.32 2.70
CA LEU A 45 12.61 -19.16 2.37
C LEU A 45 11.65 -19.43 1.21
N LEU A 46 12.13 -20.06 0.14
CA LEU A 46 11.28 -20.43 -1.01
C LEU A 46 10.21 -21.44 -0.62
N LYS A 47 10.54 -22.37 0.29
CA LYS A 47 9.58 -23.33 0.85
C LYS A 47 8.52 -22.64 1.70
N GLU A 48 8.90 -21.67 2.54
CA GLU A 48 7.94 -20.84 3.27
C GLU A 48 7.03 -20.04 2.33
N CYS A 49 7.56 -19.46 1.26
CA CYS A 49 6.75 -18.81 0.24
C CYS A 49 5.74 -19.78 -0.39
N LEU A 50 6.16 -21.00 -0.70
CA LEU A 50 5.30 -22.04 -1.26
C LEU A 50 4.18 -22.43 -0.29
N ASP A 51 4.51 -22.61 0.98
CA ASP A 51 3.55 -22.98 2.04
C ASP A 51 2.55 -21.83 2.31
N GLU A 52 2.93 -20.58 2.07
CA GLU A 52 2.06 -19.39 2.09
C GLU A 52 1.23 -19.23 0.79
N GLY A 53 1.40 -20.11 -0.20
CA GLY A 53 0.67 -20.11 -1.47
C GLY A 53 1.30 -19.26 -2.58
N HIS A 54 2.55 -18.83 -2.41
CA HIS A 54 3.31 -18.11 -3.43
C HIS A 54 4.18 -19.06 -4.25
N ASP A 55 4.12 -18.95 -5.57
CA ASP A 55 4.98 -19.72 -6.47
C ASP A 55 6.46 -19.29 -6.32
N PRO A 56 7.37 -20.20 -5.92
CA PRO A 56 8.82 -19.94 -5.80
C PRO A 56 9.45 -19.37 -7.07
N VAL A 57 8.98 -19.76 -8.25
CA VAL A 57 9.47 -19.26 -9.54
C VAL A 57 9.20 -17.76 -9.64
N ASN A 58 7.99 -17.32 -9.30
CA ASN A 58 7.63 -15.92 -9.30
C ASN A 58 8.41 -15.10 -8.27
N VAL A 59 8.74 -15.68 -7.11
CA VAL A 59 9.58 -15.03 -6.09
C VAL A 59 10.99 -14.78 -6.63
N ILE A 60 11.58 -15.76 -7.30
CA ILE A 60 12.91 -15.64 -7.94
C ILE A 60 12.86 -14.59 -9.06
N ASN A 61 11.92 -14.71 -9.98
CA ASN A 61 11.79 -13.80 -11.12
C ASN A 61 11.58 -12.35 -10.69
N THR A 62 10.75 -12.14 -9.65
CA THR A 62 10.53 -10.81 -9.07
C THR A 62 11.82 -10.26 -8.46
N SER A 63 12.62 -11.09 -7.80
CA SER A 63 13.88 -10.66 -7.19
C SER A 63 14.91 -10.26 -8.25
N ILE A 64 15.01 -11.03 -9.33
CA ILE A 64 15.89 -10.74 -10.48
C ILE A 64 15.43 -9.45 -11.19
N ALA A 65 14.13 -9.33 -11.49
CA ALA A 65 13.56 -8.18 -12.19
C ALA A 65 13.75 -6.85 -11.43
N ASN A 66 13.69 -6.89 -10.08
CA ASN A 66 13.93 -5.71 -9.25
C ASN A 66 15.41 -5.48 -8.91
N GLY A 67 16.32 -6.34 -9.37
CA GLY A 67 17.75 -6.22 -9.10
C GLY A 67 18.13 -6.46 -7.63
N TYR A 68 17.36 -7.28 -6.91
CA TYR A 68 17.60 -7.52 -5.49
C TYR A 68 18.77 -8.45 -5.24
N GLN A 69 19.58 -8.11 -4.23
CA GLN A 69 20.71 -8.93 -3.81
C GLN A 69 20.30 -10.20 -3.05
N GLY A 70 19.02 -10.37 -2.70
CA GLY A 70 18.52 -11.51 -1.96
C GLY A 70 17.12 -11.91 -2.42
N LEU A 71 16.68 -13.08 -1.96
CA LEU A 71 15.30 -13.52 -2.12
C LEU A 71 14.47 -12.96 -0.97
N PHE A 72 13.26 -12.51 -1.27
CA PHE A 72 12.36 -11.90 -0.30
C PHE A 72 10.93 -12.39 -0.49
N LYS A 73 10.20 -12.53 0.62
CA LYS A 73 8.76 -12.82 0.56
C LYS A 73 8.03 -11.70 -0.18
N PRO A 74 7.06 -12.02 -1.04
CA PRO A 74 6.22 -11.01 -1.68
C PRO A 74 5.49 -10.17 -0.64
N LYS A 75 5.63 -8.84 -0.69
CA LYS A 75 4.90 -7.94 0.23
C LYS A 75 3.38 -7.89 -0.05
N PHE A 76 2.97 -8.32 -1.24
CA PHE A 76 1.59 -8.40 -1.72
C PHE A 76 1.51 -9.59 -2.67
N ALA A 77 0.34 -10.24 -2.77
CA ALA A 77 0.13 -11.33 -3.70
C ALA A 77 0.62 -10.93 -5.10
N LEU A 78 1.63 -11.65 -5.64
CA LEU A 78 2.32 -11.29 -6.89
C LEU A 78 1.39 -11.25 -8.11
N ASN A 79 0.17 -11.80 -7.99
CA ASN A 79 -0.84 -11.80 -9.05
C ASN A 79 -1.57 -10.46 -9.23
N ASP A 80 -1.55 -9.56 -8.24
CA ASP A 80 -2.27 -8.28 -8.35
C ASP A 80 -1.46 -7.16 -9.02
N ARG A 81 -0.15 -7.34 -9.20
CA ARG A 81 0.72 -6.27 -9.73
C ARG A 81 0.76 -6.17 -11.25
N ARG A 82 0.25 -7.17 -11.98
CA ARG A 82 0.06 -7.05 -13.45
C ARG A 82 -1.16 -6.19 -13.80
N ALA A 83 -2.10 -6.03 -12.87
CA ALA A 83 -3.04 -4.92 -12.91
C ALA A 83 -2.39 -3.76 -12.16
N GLY A 84 -1.68 -2.87 -12.87
CA GLY A 84 -1.32 -1.59 -12.29
C GLY A 84 -2.57 -0.99 -11.65
N ARG A 85 -2.55 -0.73 -10.34
CA ARG A 85 -3.61 0.07 -9.71
C ARG A 85 -3.55 1.44 -10.36
N ASP A 86 -4.38 1.63 -11.37
CA ASP A 86 -4.63 2.94 -11.93
C ASP A 86 -5.34 3.74 -10.83
N VAL A 87 -4.60 4.70 -10.25
CA VAL A 87 -5.09 5.59 -9.20
C VAL A 87 -6.27 6.46 -9.67
N ASN A 88 -6.52 6.52 -10.99
CA ASN A 88 -7.67 7.19 -11.59
C ASN A 88 -8.83 6.24 -11.92
N HIS A 89 -8.67 4.92 -11.74
CA HIS A 89 -9.71 3.95 -12.01
C HIS A 89 -10.51 3.65 -10.73
N ILE A 90 -11.53 4.48 -10.46
CA ILE A 90 -12.54 4.18 -9.45
C ILE A 90 -13.24 2.89 -9.88
N SER A 91 -13.20 1.85 -9.05
CA SER A 91 -13.91 0.60 -9.30
C SER A 91 -15.38 0.89 -9.57
N ALA A 92 -15.86 0.57 -10.77
CA ALA A 92 -17.29 0.58 -11.05
C ALA A 92 -17.96 -0.44 -10.12
N PRO A 93 -19.14 -0.13 -9.55
CA PRO A 93 -19.87 -1.13 -8.76
C PRO A 93 -20.18 -2.31 -9.68
N ASP A 94 -19.70 -3.49 -9.28
CA ASP A 94 -19.97 -4.73 -9.96
C ASP A 94 -21.50 -4.92 -10.09
N LYS A 95 -21.99 -5.04 -11.32
CA LYS A 95 -23.41 -5.25 -11.62
C LYS A 95 -23.75 -6.74 -11.72
N THR A 96 -22.76 -7.63 -11.64
CA THR A 96 -22.96 -9.06 -11.76
C THR A 96 -23.30 -9.65 -10.40
N ILE A 97 -24.56 -10.07 -10.25
CA ILE A 97 -25.03 -10.82 -9.09
C ILE A 97 -24.56 -12.28 -9.27
N PRO A 98 -23.73 -12.85 -8.37
CA PRO A 98 -23.23 -14.21 -8.52
C PRO A 98 -24.36 -15.22 -8.65
N THR A 99 -24.22 -16.21 -9.55
CA THR A 99 -25.16 -17.33 -9.65
C THR A 99 -25.24 -18.07 -8.32
N GLY A 100 -26.41 -18.04 -7.68
CA GLY A 100 -26.64 -18.52 -6.32
C GLY A 100 -27.14 -17.43 -5.37
N PHE A 101 -26.87 -16.16 -5.69
CA PHE A 101 -27.47 -15.01 -5.03
C PHE A 101 -28.85 -14.74 -5.65
N ARG A 102 -29.85 -15.55 -5.28
CA ARG A 102 -31.25 -15.20 -5.54
C ARG A 102 -31.53 -13.93 -4.75
N GLY A 103 -31.53 -12.78 -5.43
CA GLY A 103 -32.05 -11.55 -4.87
C GLY A 103 -33.37 -11.85 -4.17
N VAL A 104 -33.57 -11.29 -2.99
CA VAL A 104 -34.86 -11.35 -2.31
C VAL A 104 -35.86 -10.73 -3.28
N THR A 105 -36.61 -11.56 -4.00
CA THR A 105 -37.80 -11.10 -4.73
C THR A 105 -38.57 -10.25 -3.73
N MET A 106 -38.86 -8.98 -4.05
CA MET A 106 -39.56 -8.08 -3.16
C MET A 106 -40.86 -8.72 -2.69
N LYS A 107 -40.81 -9.42 -1.57
CA LYS A 107 -41.98 -9.93 -0.87
C LYS A 107 -42.46 -8.74 -0.05
N ASN A 108 -43.46 -8.07 -0.61
CA ASN A 108 -44.30 -7.03 -0.01
C ASN A 108 -43.75 -6.39 1.28
N VAL A 109 -43.38 -5.12 1.16
CA VAL A 109 -43.05 -4.21 2.27
C VAL A 109 -44.27 -3.90 3.17
N ILE A 110 -45.37 -4.62 2.98
CA ILE A 110 -46.67 -4.38 3.60
C ILE A 110 -47.18 -5.74 4.11
N GLY A 111 -46.60 -6.23 5.20
CA GLY A 111 -47.00 -7.48 5.82
C GLY A 111 -46.31 -7.66 7.16
N THR A 112 -47.10 -7.88 8.21
CA THR A 112 -46.63 -8.16 9.56
C THR A 112 -45.71 -9.39 9.54
N GLY A 113 -44.39 -9.17 9.71
CA GLY A 113 -43.37 -10.22 9.61
C GLY A 113 -42.20 -9.92 8.67
N SER A 114 -42.13 -8.69 8.13
CA SER A 114 -41.01 -8.23 7.31
C SER A 114 -39.68 -8.21 8.08
N ALA A 115 -38.55 -8.26 7.36
CA ALA A 115 -37.21 -8.09 7.94
C ALA A 115 -37.09 -6.80 8.77
N LEU A 116 -37.82 -5.76 8.39
CA LEU A 116 -37.88 -4.48 9.11
C LEU A 116 -38.62 -4.63 10.46
N ASP A 117 -39.69 -5.43 10.52
CA ASP A 117 -40.39 -5.72 11.79
C ASP A 117 -39.52 -6.55 12.74
N ARG A 118 -38.73 -7.48 12.19
CA ARG A 118 -37.74 -8.25 12.97
C ARG A 118 -36.65 -7.33 13.53
N LEU A 119 -36.17 -6.38 12.74
CA LEU A 119 -35.18 -5.39 13.16
C LEU A 119 -35.72 -4.47 14.28
N LYS A 120 -36.97 -3.99 14.15
CA LYS A 120 -37.65 -3.17 15.18
C LYS A 120 -37.80 -3.86 16.53
N ARG A 121 -37.82 -5.21 16.59
CA ARG A 121 -37.86 -5.96 17.86
C ARG A 121 -36.51 -6.00 18.59
N ILE A 122 -35.41 -5.81 17.87
CA ILE A 122 -34.04 -5.83 18.42
C ILE A 122 -33.58 -4.41 18.74
N ILE A 123 -33.95 -3.44 17.90
CA ILE A 123 -33.62 -2.03 18.11
C ILE A 123 -34.42 -1.48 19.30
N PRO A 124 -33.79 -0.76 20.25
CA PRO A 124 -34.50 -0.12 21.34
C PRO A 124 -35.59 0.83 20.84
N ALA A 125 -36.74 0.85 21.50
CA ALA A 125 -37.90 1.65 21.08
C ALA A 125 -37.62 3.18 21.00
N SER A 126 -36.56 3.65 21.65
CA SER A 126 -36.11 5.04 21.61
C SER A 126 -35.30 5.41 20.36
N VAL A 127 -34.82 4.44 19.59
CA VAL A 127 -33.95 4.67 18.44
C VAL A 127 -34.80 4.89 17.20
N GLN A 128 -34.76 6.12 16.69
CA GLN A 128 -35.41 6.51 15.45
C GLN A 128 -34.43 6.39 14.26
N PRO A 129 -34.93 6.09 13.05
CA PRO A 129 -34.08 6.09 11.86
C PRO A 129 -33.50 7.48 11.63
N LYS A 130 -32.19 7.54 11.36
CA LYS A 130 -31.46 8.80 11.17
C LYS A 130 -31.88 9.55 9.90
N PHE A 131 -32.38 8.83 8.90
CA PHE A 131 -32.83 9.37 7.62
C PHE A 131 -34.16 8.75 7.25
N SER A 132 -35.04 9.55 6.67
CA SER A 132 -36.37 9.10 6.24
C SER A 132 -36.47 8.91 4.73
N THR A 133 -35.54 9.48 3.97
CA THR A 133 -35.48 9.40 2.51
C THR A 133 -34.10 8.99 2.02
N ALA A 134 -34.04 8.35 0.85
CA ALA A 134 -32.78 7.96 0.22
C ALA A 134 -31.94 9.16 -0.22
N ASP A 135 -32.59 10.27 -0.60
CA ASP A 135 -31.92 11.49 -1.06
C ASP A 135 -31.18 12.18 0.09
N GLU A 136 -31.84 12.28 1.25
CA GLU A 136 -31.26 12.79 2.49
C GLU A 136 -30.03 11.96 2.91
N TRP A 137 -30.13 10.63 2.85
CA TRP A 137 -29.00 9.75 3.16
C TRP A 137 -27.83 9.94 2.18
N ARG A 138 -28.10 10.06 0.87
CA ARG A 138 -27.06 10.28 -0.15
C ARG A 138 -26.32 11.60 0.07
N ALA A 139 -27.06 12.68 0.32
CA ALA A 139 -26.47 13.99 0.61
C ALA A 139 -25.59 13.95 1.87
N TRP A 140 -26.03 13.23 2.91
CA TRP A 140 -25.22 13.04 4.12
C TRP A 140 -23.96 12.20 3.86
N GLN A 141 -24.06 11.10 3.12
CA GLN A 141 -22.91 10.27 2.74
C GLN A 141 -21.86 11.06 1.97
N GLU A 142 -22.28 11.88 1.00
CA GLU A 142 -21.37 12.72 0.23
C GLU A 142 -20.67 13.77 1.12
N ALA A 143 -21.43 14.41 2.02
CA ALA A 143 -20.89 15.39 2.95
C ALA A 143 -19.86 14.77 3.92
N GLU A 144 -20.14 13.59 4.47
CA GLU A 144 -19.21 12.88 5.33
C GLU A 144 -18.01 12.34 4.56
N GLY A 145 -18.22 11.86 3.32
CA GLY A 145 -17.16 11.45 2.42
C GLY A 145 -16.17 12.58 2.16
N ARG A 146 -16.68 13.80 1.94
CA ARG A 146 -15.86 15.01 1.75
C ARG A 146 -15.02 15.32 2.99
N LYS A 147 -15.63 15.35 4.18
CA LYS A 147 -14.90 15.58 5.44
C LYS A 147 -13.79 14.56 5.65
N ARG A 148 -14.07 13.29 5.38
CA ARG A 148 -13.09 12.21 5.50
C ARG A 148 -11.97 12.32 4.47
N SER A 149 -12.28 12.73 3.24
CA SER A 149 -11.28 13.00 2.20
C SER A 149 -10.35 14.13 2.60
N GLU A 150 -10.90 15.24 3.10
CA GLU A 150 -10.12 16.38 3.57
C GLU A 150 -9.18 15.99 4.73
N GLU A 151 -9.65 15.15 5.66
CA GLU A 151 -8.83 14.62 6.74
C GLU A 151 -7.68 13.74 6.21
N LEU A 152 -7.97 12.87 5.24
CA LEU A 152 -6.96 12.03 4.61
C LEU A 152 -5.89 12.86 3.90
N ASP A 153 -6.29 13.91 3.18
CA ASP A 153 -5.36 14.82 2.51
C ASP A 153 -4.47 15.54 3.52
N ARG A 154 -5.03 15.97 4.66
CA ARG A 154 -4.26 16.58 5.76
C ARG A 154 -3.23 15.60 6.33
N MET A 155 -3.61 14.33 6.52
CA MET A 155 -2.69 13.29 6.99
C MET A 155 -1.59 12.97 5.98
N ASN A 156 -1.93 12.91 4.69
CA ASN A 156 -0.99 12.70 3.60
C ASN A 156 0.02 13.85 3.52
N GLN A 157 -0.46 15.10 3.62
CA GLN A 157 0.38 16.28 3.63
C GLN A 157 1.35 16.30 4.81
N LYS A 158 0.88 15.96 6.02
CA LYS A 158 1.73 15.81 7.20
C LYS A 158 2.81 14.74 6.99
N SER A 159 2.42 13.56 6.51
CA SER A 159 3.33 12.44 6.25
C SER A 159 4.39 12.76 5.20
N ARG A 160 4.00 13.48 4.13
CA ARG A 160 4.92 13.96 3.09
C ARG A 160 5.92 14.95 3.67
N THR A 161 5.43 15.90 4.46
CA THR A 161 6.24 16.95 5.09
C THR A 161 7.28 16.34 6.04
N GLU A 162 6.89 15.38 6.89
CA GLU A 162 7.81 14.66 7.77
C GLU A 162 8.89 13.89 7.00
N LYS A 163 8.53 13.23 5.89
CA LYS A 163 9.48 12.53 5.03
C LYS A 163 10.48 13.47 4.35
N ILE A 164 10.05 14.66 3.94
CA ILE A 164 10.93 15.67 3.35
C ILE A 164 11.92 16.17 4.42
N PHE A 165 11.42 16.58 5.59
CA PHE A 165 12.28 17.04 6.68
C PHE A 165 13.25 15.97 7.18
N GLY A 166 12.83 14.70 7.22
CA GLY A 166 13.72 13.60 7.59
C GLY A 166 14.88 13.36 6.62
N ARG A 167 14.85 13.95 5.43
CA ARG A 167 15.89 13.80 4.38
C ARG A 167 16.67 15.09 4.12
N SER A 168 16.21 16.24 4.62
CA SER A 168 16.79 17.55 4.28
C SER A 168 18.02 17.91 5.10
N GLY A 169 18.39 17.12 6.12
CA GLY A 169 19.49 17.44 7.03
C GLY A 169 19.20 18.58 8.01
N ILE A 170 17.95 19.09 8.03
CA ILE A 170 17.50 20.09 8.99
C ILE A 170 17.37 19.42 10.37
N GLN A 171 18.14 19.91 11.34
CA GLN A 171 18.06 19.43 12.73
C GLN A 171 16.69 19.73 13.34
N ASP A 172 16.25 18.90 14.29
CA ASP A 172 14.94 19.03 14.93
C ASP A 172 14.72 20.41 15.58
N LEU A 173 15.78 21.03 16.13
CA LEU A 173 15.75 22.38 16.69
C LEU A 173 15.25 23.44 15.69
N HIS A 174 15.52 23.26 14.40
CA HIS A 174 15.23 24.23 13.35
C HIS A 174 13.94 23.90 12.57
N ARG A 175 13.18 22.87 12.95
CA ARG A 175 11.97 22.45 12.21
C ARG A 175 10.85 23.48 12.23
N SER A 176 10.79 24.33 13.25
CA SER A 176 9.82 25.42 13.38
C SER A 176 10.36 26.76 12.87
N CYS A 177 11.57 26.81 12.30
CA CYS A 177 12.11 28.02 11.69
C CYS A 177 11.50 28.20 10.30
N THR A 178 10.83 29.33 10.10
CA THR A 178 10.11 29.70 8.88
C THR A 178 10.37 31.17 8.56
N PHE A 179 9.92 31.64 7.39
CA PHE A 179 9.95 33.09 7.11
C PHE A 179 8.97 33.90 7.98
N ALA A 180 8.03 33.27 8.68
CA ALA A 180 7.04 33.96 9.50
C ALA A 180 7.58 34.37 10.87
N ASN A 181 8.54 33.62 11.41
CA ASN A 181 9.18 33.89 12.71
C ASN A 181 10.61 34.45 12.56
N TYR A 182 10.97 34.97 11.40
CA TYR A 182 12.23 35.68 11.20
C TYR A 182 12.05 37.17 11.48
N GLU A 183 12.72 37.67 12.51
CA GLU A 183 12.69 39.09 12.89
C GLU A 183 13.79 39.88 12.16
N VAL A 184 13.40 41.02 11.59
CA VAL A 184 14.31 41.90 10.83
C VAL A 184 14.62 43.13 11.68
N SER A 185 15.87 43.28 12.11
CA SER A 185 16.35 44.44 12.86
C SER A 185 17.21 45.39 12.02
N GLY A 186 17.77 44.93 10.91
CA GLY A 186 18.67 45.72 10.05
C GLY A 186 18.34 45.68 8.56
N GLU A 187 18.94 46.61 7.80
CA GLU A 187 18.75 46.69 6.34
C GLU A 187 19.33 45.48 5.60
N GLY A 188 20.52 45.01 6.01
CA GLY A 188 21.12 43.80 5.45
C GLY A 188 20.25 42.55 5.64
N GLN A 189 19.65 42.40 6.82
CA GLN A 189 18.71 41.31 7.11
C GLN A 189 17.44 41.42 6.27
N ARG A 190 16.91 42.64 6.08
CA ARG A 190 15.75 42.89 5.22
C ARG A 190 16.03 42.48 3.78
N LYS A 191 17.21 42.86 3.26
CA LYS A 191 17.64 42.48 1.91
C LYS A 191 17.76 40.97 1.74
N ALA A 192 18.41 40.29 2.70
CA ALA A 192 18.56 38.84 2.70
C ALA A 192 17.20 38.12 2.77
N TYR A 193 16.29 38.58 3.64
CA TYR A 193 14.94 38.03 3.76
C TYR A 193 14.14 38.15 2.47
N THR A 194 14.15 39.33 1.84
CA THR A 194 13.46 39.57 0.56
C THR A 194 14.01 38.67 -0.54
N MET A 195 15.33 38.56 -0.65
CA MET A 195 15.99 37.72 -1.66
C MET A 195 15.71 36.23 -1.41
N ALA A 196 15.76 35.76 -0.17
CA ALA A 196 15.43 34.38 0.17
C ALA A 196 13.95 34.06 -0.15
N LYS A 197 13.02 35.00 0.10
CA LYS A 197 11.61 34.85 -0.28
C LYS A 197 11.39 34.79 -1.78
N SER A 198 12.15 35.52 -2.60
CA SER A 198 11.98 35.49 -4.06
C SER A 198 12.35 34.13 -4.67
N TYR A 199 13.22 33.35 -4.03
CA TYR A 199 13.55 31.99 -4.47
C TYR A 199 12.54 30.92 -4.03
N ALA A 200 11.69 31.21 -3.04
CA ALA A 200 10.75 30.22 -2.50
C ALA A 200 9.71 29.70 -3.52
N PRO A 201 9.15 30.51 -4.45
CA PRO A 201 8.26 30.01 -5.50
C PRO A 201 8.93 29.05 -6.49
N GLU A 202 10.25 29.15 -6.68
CA GLU A 202 11.02 28.35 -7.64
C GLU A 202 11.37 26.94 -7.11
N LEU A 203 11.06 26.65 -5.84
CA LEU A 203 11.36 25.39 -5.15
C LEU A 203 10.15 24.43 -5.03
N ARG A 204 9.10 24.61 -5.84
CA ARG A 204 7.89 23.76 -5.81
C ARG A 204 7.97 22.51 -6.67
#